data_AF-A0AAY5KR26-F1
#
_entry.id   AF-A0AAY5KR26-F1
#
_cell.length_a   1.000
_cell.length_b   1.000
_cell.length_c   1.000
_cell.angle_alpha   90.00
_cell.angle_beta   90.00
_cell.angle_gamma   90.00
#
_symmetry.space_group_name_H-M   'P 1'
#
loop_
_entity.id
_entity.type
_entity.pdbx_description
1 polymer ?
#
loop_
_entity_poly.entity_id
_entity_poly.type
_entity_poly.pdbx_seq_one_letter_code
_entity_poly.pdbx_strand_id
1 'polypeptide(L)'
;MDRMEKQGGNAAWIMKLNTPKHDDISDGLFCMDDNLPFDLSQDLIFPPELMVTLGPKMQVKGVHYPLIIHSGRILELQTPKWGNNGVTVGAACTLSTLKDEMERTVREMEAEKAKGYRALLQTLQCLAGKQIRNMATIGGNILSA
;
A
#
# COMPACT_ATOMS: atom_id res chain seq x y z
N MET A 1 30.97 45.28 9.84
CA MET A 1 31.45 46.36 10.75
C MET A 1 30.43 47.47 10.69
N ASP A 2 29.42 47.36 11.54
CA ASP A 2 28.19 48.14 11.46
C ASP A 2 28.32 49.46 12.22
N ARG A 3 27.91 50.55 11.56
CA ARG A 3 28.05 51.93 12.04
C ARG A 3 26.79 52.32 12.83
N MET A 4 26.95 52.68 14.11
CA MET A 4 25.86 53.20 14.95
C MET A 4 25.63 54.68 14.66
N GLU A 5 24.38 55.07 14.44
CA GLU A 5 24.00 56.49 14.32
C GLU A 5 22.94 56.83 15.38
N LYS A 6 23.12 57.97 16.04
CA LYS A 6 22.27 58.43 17.14
C LYS A 6 21.33 59.51 16.62
N GLN A 7 20.02 59.25 16.60
CA GLN A 7 19.04 60.33 16.43
C GLN A 7 18.68 60.90 17.80
N GLY A 8 18.70 62.23 17.90
CA GLY A 8 18.53 62.99 19.13
C GLY A 8 17.14 62.86 19.73
N GLY A 9 17.09 63.04 21.07
CA GLY A 9 15.88 63.50 21.76
C GLY A 9 15.06 62.47 22.52
N ASN A 10 15.53 61.23 22.71
CA ASN A 10 15.06 60.24 23.68
C ASN A 10 16.03 59.05 23.55
N ALA A 11 16.58 58.54 24.65
CA ALA A 11 17.56 57.46 24.63
C ALA A 11 16.93 56.12 24.23
N ALA A 12 16.65 55.94 22.94
CA ALA A 12 16.28 54.67 22.34
C ALA A 12 17.32 54.30 21.27
N TRP A 13 18.11 53.26 21.54
CA TRP A 13 19.00 52.66 20.55
C TRP A 13 18.20 51.67 19.72
N ILE A 14 17.76 52.06 18.53
CA ILE A 14 17.10 51.14 17.61
C ILE A 14 18.17 50.49 16.74
N MET A 15 18.41 49.20 16.93
CA MET A 15 19.11 48.39 15.94
C MET A 15 18.23 48.30 14.70
N LYS A 16 18.56 49.04 13.63
CA LYS A 16 18.06 48.70 12.30
C LYS A 16 18.74 47.40 11.88
N LEU A 17 18.04 46.28 12.07
CA LEU A 17 18.41 45.03 11.43
C LEU A 17 18.35 45.26 9.92
N ASN A 18 19.50 45.20 9.27
CA ASN A 18 19.58 45.13 7.81
C ASN A 18 19.03 43.76 7.43
N THR A 19 17.72 43.67 7.15
CA THR A 19 17.14 42.46 6.58
C THR A 19 17.74 42.29 5.19
N PRO A 20 18.52 41.23 4.91
CA PRO A 20 18.89 40.94 3.53
C PRO A 20 17.59 40.73 2.75
N LYS A 21 17.44 41.44 1.64
CA LYS A 21 16.44 41.12 0.63
C LYS A 21 16.78 39.73 0.12
N HIS A 22 16.11 38.74 0.64
CA HIS A 22 16.28 37.37 0.23
C HIS A 22 15.31 37.11 -0.92
N ASP A 23 15.69 37.57 -2.12
CA ASP A 23 15.10 37.08 -3.35
C ASP A 23 15.51 35.59 -3.49
N ASP A 24 14.50 34.72 -3.55
CA ASP A 24 14.50 33.34 -4.04
C ASP A 24 15.44 32.31 -3.37
N ILE A 25 15.08 31.82 -2.17
CA ILE A 25 15.40 30.43 -1.78
C ILE A 25 14.18 29.57 -2.13
N SER A 26 14.37 28.65 -3.08
CA SER A 26 13.46 27.53 -3.29
C SER A 26 13.49 26.62 -2.05
N ASP A 27 12.41 26.61 -1.26
CA ASP A 27 12.23 25.72 -0.09
C ASP A 27 11.93 24.25 -0.45
N GLY A 28 12.11 23.86 -1.73
CA GLY A 28 12.01 22.46 -2.19
C GLY A 28 13.38 21.80 -2.32
N LEU A 29 13.58 20.63 -1.70
CA LEU A 29 14.82 19.84 -1.83
C LEU A 29 15.06 19.36 -3.28
N PHE A 30 13.99 19.26 -4.08
CA PHE A 30 13.99 19.04 -5.53
C PHE A 30 12.77 19.74 -6.16
N CYS A 31 12.90 20.21 -7.40
CA CYS A 31 11.78 20.74 -8.17
C CYS A 31 10.95 19.57 -8.74
N MET A 32 9.68 19.43 -8.33
CA MET A 32 8.82 18.35 -8.82
C MET A 32 8.39 18.56 -10.29
N ASP A 33 8.56 19.77 -10.82
CA ASP A 33 8.25 20.13 -12.21
C ASP A 33 9.27 19.55 -13.23
N ASP A 34 10.40 19.02 -12.76
CA ASP A 34 11.39 18.34 -13.60
C ASP A 34 11.12 16.82 -13.75
N ASN A 35 10.06 16.30 -13.11
CA ASN A 35 9.70 14.89 -13.22
C ASN A 35 8.94 14.62 -14.53
N LEU A 36 9.49 13.73 -15.35
CA LEU A 36 8.80 13.22 -16.54
C LEU A 36 7.48 12.55 -16.14
N PRO A 37 6.37 12.74 -16.87
CA PRO A 37 5.10 12.08 -16.58
C PRO A 37 5.26 10.55 -16.62
N PHE A 38 4.59 9.87 -15.68
CA PHE A 38 4.60 8.41 -15.59
C PHE A 38 3.94 7.80 -16.83
N ASP A 39 4.72 7.10 -17.66
CA ASP A 39 4.23 6.45 -18.88
C ASP A 39 3.84 4.98 -18.59
N LEU A 40 2.53 4.73 -18.50
CA LEU A 40 1.94 3.40 -18.28
C LEU A 40 2.25 2.41 -19.42
N SER A 41 2.72 2.86 -20.58
CA SER A 41 3.10 1.98 -21.70
C SER A 41 4.49 1.35 -21.54
N GLN A 42 5.29 1.83 -20.58
CA GLN A 42 6.62 1.31 -20.24
C GLN A 42 6.60 0.31 -19.06
N ASP A 43 5.43 -0.14 -18.63
CA ASP A 43 5.33 -1.14 -17.57
C ASP A 43 5.86 -2.50 -18.05
N LEU A 44 6.73 -3.10 -17.21
CA LEU A 44 7.35 -4.40 -17.42
C LEU A 44 6.31 -5.45 -17.86
N ILE A 45 6.49 -6.02 -19.05
CA ILE A 45 5.79 -7.24 -19.47
C ILE A 45 6.23 -8.34 -18.51
N PHE A 46 5.37 -8.66 -17.54
CA PHE A 46 5.71 -9.61 -16.48
C PHE A 46 6.01 -10.99 -17.07
N PRO A 47 7.21 -11.57 -16.79
CA PRO A 47 7.52 -12.92 -17.23
C PRO A 47 6.59 -13.93 -16.51
N PRO A 48 5.87 -14.80 -17.26
CA PRO A 48 4.86 -15.69 -16.70
C PRO A 48 5.44 -16.77 -15.76
N GLU A 49 6.76 -16.98 -15.75
CA GLU A 49 7.44 -18.02 -14.98
C GLU A 49 7.53 -17.71 -13.48
N LEU A 50 7.36 -16.45 -13.05
CA LEU A 50 7.38 -16.06 -11.63
C LEU A 50 6.09 -16.43 -10.87
N MET A 51 5.06 -16.95 -11.55
CA MET A 51 3.76 -17.24 -10.95
C MET A 51 3.71 -18.55 -10.14
N VAL A 52 4.76 -19.38 -10.15
CA VAL A 52 4.84 -20.62 -9.37
C VAL A 52 5.84 -20.46 -8.23
N THR A 53 5.48 -19.67 -7.22
CA THR A 53 6.31 -19.57 -6.02
C THR A 53 5.99 -20.71 -5.07
N LEU A 54 6.90 -21.68 -5.00
CA LEU A 54 6.84 -22.76 -4.01
C LEU A 54 7.21 -22.18 -2.65
N GLY A 55 6.41 -22.51 -1.63
CA GLY A 55 6.48 -21.84 -0.33
C GLY A 55 7.81 -22.05 0.43
N PRO A 56 8.09 -21.23 1.45
CA PRO A 56 9.35 -21.25 2.21
C PRO A 56 9.69 -22.62 2.82
N LYS A 57 8.69 -23.45 3.12
CA LYS A 57 8.88 -24.82 3.64
C LYS A 57 9.69 -25.70 2.69
N MET A 58 9.53 -25.55 1.37
CA MET A 58 10.27 -26.33 0.39
C MET A 58 11.73 -25.87 0.28
N GLN A 59 11.94 -24.56 0.36
CA GLN A 59 13.26 -23.92 0.26
C GLN A 59 14.11 -24.12 1.52
N VAL A 60 13.50 -24.03 2.71
CA VAL A 60 14.22 -24.03 3.99
C VAL A 60 14.26 -25.41 4.65
N LYS A 61 13.25 -26.26 4.45
CA LYS A 61 13.17 -27.57 5.12
C LYS A 61 13.54 -28.76 4.24
N GLY A 62 13.97 -28.53 2.99
CA GLY A 62 14.38 -29.60 2.07
C GLY A 62 13.27 -30.62 1.76
N VAL A 63 12.00 -30.24 1.95
CA VAL A 63 10.85 -31.13 1.73
C VAL A 63 10.59 -31.24 0.24
N HIS A 64 10.62 -32.47 -0.30
CA HIS A 64 10.37 -32.74 -1.72
C HIS A 64 8.95 -33.27 -1.92
N TYR A 65 8.16 -32.59 -2.75
CA TYR A 65 6.83 -33.06 -3.16
C TYR A 65 6.91 -33.67 -4.56
N PRO A 66 6.74 -34.99 -4.72
CA PRO A 66 6.84 -35.65 -6.03
C PRO A 66 5.72 -35.27 -6.99
N LEU A 67 4.61 -34.71 -6.48
CA LEU A 67 3.49 -34.21 -7.27
C LEU A 67 3.00 -32.89 -6.67
N ILE A 68 2.83 -31.89 -7.53
CA ILE A 68 2.31 -30.57 -7.18
C ILE A 68 1.07 -30.31 -8.03
N ILE A 69 -0.04 -29.98 -7.38
CA ILE A 69 -1.30 -29.62 -8.03
C ILE A 69 -1.55 -28.13 -7.81
N HIS A 70 -1.77 -27.40 -8.90
CA HIS A 70 -2.12 -25.99 -8.86
C HIS A 70 -3.57 -25.78 -9.31
N SER A 71 -4.43 -25.40 -8.37
CA SER A 71 -5.84 -25.07 -8.63
C SER A 71 -6.07 -23.57 -8.87
N GLY A 72 -5.01 -22.77 -8.86
CA GLY A 72 -5.10 -21.31 -8.90
C GLY A 72 -5.66 -20.73 -10.19
N ARG A 73 -5.87 -21.52 -11.27
CA ARG A 73 -6.48 -21.06 -12.53
C ARG A 73 -7.99 -21.28 -12.62
N ILE A 74 -8.59 -21.92 -11.61
CA ILE A 74 -10.03 -22.21 -11.59
C ILE A 74 -10.76 -20.94 -11.12
N LEU A 75 -11.49 -20.29 -12.04
CA LEU A 75 -12.12 -19.00 -11.79
C LEU A 75 -13.12 -19.06 -10.63
N GLU A 76 -13.87 -20.16 -10.49
CA GLU A 76 -14.81 -20.38 -9.40
C GLU A 76 -14.13 -20.36 -8.02
N LEU A 77 -12.84 -20.71 -7.95
CA LEU A 77 -12.06 -20.64 -6.72
C LEU A 77 -11.42 -19.27 -6.48
N GLN A 78 -11.35 -18.39 -7.49
CA GLN A 78 -10.76 -17.07 -7.36
C GLN A 78 -11.79 -15.99 -7.01
N THR A 79 -13.02 -16.10 -7.55
CA THR A 79 -13.99 -15.01 -7.51
C THR A 79 -14.83 -15.03 -6.22
N PRO A 80 -14.85 -13.93 -5.43
CA PRO A 80 -15.83 -13.76 -4.36
C PRO A 80 -17.24 -13.56 -4.95
N LYS A 81 -18.25 -14.21 -4.38
CA LYS A 81 -19.65 -14.13 -4.81
C LYS A 81 -20.54 -13.66 -3.67
N TRP A 82 -21.34 -12.63 -3.92
CA TRP A 82 -22.33 -12.15 -2.97
C TRP A 82 -23.64 -12.93 -3.08
N GLY A 83 -24.18 -13.33 -1.93
CA GLY A 83 -25.49 -13.96 -1.81
C GLY A 83 -26.33 -13.28 -0.73
N ASN A 84 -27.54 -13.81 -0.52
CA ASN A 84 -28.54 -13.22 0.37
C ASN A 84 -28.09 -13.12 1.84
N ASN A 85 -27.14 -13.96 2.26
CA ASN A 85 -26.67 -14.07 3.65
C ASN A 85 -25.21 -13.62 3.84
N GLY A 86 -24.54 -13.13 2.80
CA GLY A 86 -23.14 -12.69 2.89
C GLY A 86 -22.30 -13.04 1.66
N VAL A 87 -20.98 -13.04 1.83
CA VAL A 87 -20.02 -13.33 0.77
C VAL A 87 -19.53 -14.78 0.84
N THR A 88 -19.48 -15.44 -0.31
CA THR A 88 -18.78 -16.72 -0.51
C THR A 88 -17.46 -16.44 -1.19
N VAL A 89 -16.36 -16.80 -0.56
CA VAL A 89 -15.00 -16.55 -1.07
C VAL A 89 -14.39 -17.88 -1.49
N GLY A 90 -13.96 -17.98 -2.74
CA GLY A 90 -13.27 -19.17 -3.22
C GLY A 90 -11.88 -19.34 -2.58
N ALA A 91 -11.42 -20.58 -2.46
CA ALA A 91 -10.16 -20.90 -1.77
C ALA A 91 -8.90 -20.35 -2.45
N ALA A 92 -8.94 -20.13 -3.77
CA ALA A 92 -7.85 -19.55 -4.54
C ALA A 92 -7.92 -18.00 -4.61
N CYS A 93 -8.92 -17.38 -3.99
CA CYS A 93 -9.02 -15.92 -3.91
C CYS A 93 -7.80 -15.37 -3.16
N THR A 94 -7.17 -14.34 -3.73
CA THR A 94 -6.00 -13.71 -3.11
C THR A 94 -6.41 -12.82 -1.94
N LEU A 95 -5.50 -12.63 -0.97
CA LEU A 95 -5.76 -11.74 0.16
C LEU A 95 -5.96 -10.29 -0.30
N SER A 96 -5.30 -9.86 -1.38
CA SER A 96 -5.50 -8.55 -1.98
C SER A 96 -6.89 -8.40 -2.60
N THR A 97 -7.33 -9.37 -3.41
CA THR A 97 -8.69 -9.35 -3.99
C THR A 97 -9.76 -9.31 -2.91
N LEU A 98 -9.60 -10.10 -1.85
CA LEU A 98 -10.53 -10.07 -0.73
C LEU A 98 -10.52 -8.73 0.00
N LYS A 99 -9.34 -8.16 0.26
CA LYS A 99 -9.20 -6.84 0.90
C LYS A 99 -9.96 -5.77 0.12
N ASP A 100 -9.76 -5.71 -1.19
CA ASP A 100 -10.38 -4.71 -2.05
C ASP A 100 -11.90 -4.89 -2.09
N GLU A 101 -12.38 -6.14 -2.10
CA GLU A 101 -13.81 -6.45 -2.01
C GLU A 101 -14.42 -5.99 -0.67
N MET A 102 -13.76 -6.30 0.45
CA MET A 102 -14.21 -5.87 1.78
C MET A 102 -14.19 -4.34 1.91
N GLU A 103 -13.21 -3.64 1.33
CA GLU A 103 -13.17 -2.18 1.33
C GLU A 103 -14.35 -1.56 0.59
N ARG A 104 -14.77 -2.17 -0.54
CA ARG A 104 -15.97 -1.74 -1.26
C ARG A 104 -17.22 -1.98 -0.41
N THR A 105 -17.40 -3.19 0.11
CA THR A 105 -18.58 -3.56 0.89
C THR A 105 -18.75 -2.73 2.15
N VAL A 106 -17.66 -2.46 2.89
CA VAL A 106 -17.72 -1.68 4.12
C VAL A 106 -18.15 -0.23 3.87
N ARG A 107 -17.92 0.30 2.66
CA ARG A 107 -18.39 1.64 2.25
C ARG A 107 -19.88 1.66 1.88
N GLU A 108 -20.38 0.57 1.30
CA GLU A 108 -21.74 0.48 0.77
C GLU A 108 -22.75 -0.07 1.78
N MET A 109 -22.32 -0.90 2.74
CA MET A 109 -23.19 -1.54 3.72
C MET A 109 -23.44 -0.71 4.98
N GLU A 110 -24.61 -0.96 5.58
CA GLU A 110 -24.97 -0.44 6.91
C GLU A 110 -23.96 -0.87 7.98
N ALA A 111 -23.65 0.05 8.90
CA ALA A 111 -22.60 -0.10 9.90
C ALA A 111 -22.76 -1.35 10.77
N GLU A 112 -23.99 -1.79 11.03
CA GLU A 112 -24.28 -2.97 11.85
C GLU A 112 -23.87 -4.28 11.16
N LYS A 113 -24.24 -4.44 9.88
CA LYS A 113 -23.90 -5.62 9.07
C LYS A 113 -22.42 -5.63 8.67
N ALA A 114 -21.79 -4.46 8.60
CA ALA A 114 -20.38 -4.30 8.22
C ALA A 114 -19.37 -4.62 9.33
N LYS A 115 -19.79 -4.80 10.59
CA LYS A 115 -18.88 -5.00 11.73
C LYS A 115 -17.90 -6.16 11.52
N GLY A 116 -18.41 -7.32 11.08
CA GLY A 116 -17.56 -8.49 10.81
C GLY A 116 -16.57 -8.24 9.66
N TYR A 117 -17.04 -7.62 8.57
CA TYR A 117 -16.19 -7.29 7.42
C TYR A 117 -15.13 -6.25 7.76
N ARG A 118 -15.41 -5.29 8.67
CA ARG A 118 -14.41 -4.33 9.17
C ARG A 118 -13.30 -5.02 9.96
N ALA A 119 -13.64 -5.96 10.84
CA ALA A 119 -12.64 -6.70 11.60
C ALA A 119 -11.74 -7.55 10.68
N LEU A 120 -12.35 -8.20 9.68
CA LEU A 120 -11.62 -8.94 8.66
C LEU A 120 -10.71 -8.02 7.84
N LEU A 121 -11.22 -6.86 7.42
CA LEU A 121 -10.47 -5.87 6.66
C LEU A 121 -9.25 -5.35 7.44
N GLN A 122 -9.42 -5.02 8.72
CA GLN A 122 -8.30 -4.61 9.57
C GLN A 122 -7.21 -5.68 9.64
N THR A 123 -7.62 -6.95 9.79
CA THR A 123 -6.68 -8.08 9.79
C THR A 123 -5.93 -8.17 8.46
N LEU A 124 -6.62 -8.04 7.33
CA LEU A 124 -6.00 -8.08 5.99
C LEU A 124 -5.07 -6.90 5.73
N GLN A 125 -5.36 -5.71 6.28
CA GLN A 125 -4.50 -4.53 6.17
C GLN A 125 -3.18 -4.69 6.93
N CYS A 126 -3.23 -5.36 8.09
CA CYS A 126 -2.03 -5.64 8.89
C CYS A 126 -1.23 -6.86 8.40
N LEU A 127 -1.78 -7.65 7.48
CA LEU A 127 -1.16 -8.90 7.03
C LEU A 127 -0.18 -8.65 5.87
N ALA A 128 1.10 -8.80 6.18
CA ALA A 128 2.24 -8.80 5.25
C ALA A 128 2.32 -7.58 4.29
N GLY A 129 3.28 -7.59 3.36
CA GLY A 129 3.38 -6.58 2.30
C GLY A 129 2.42 -6.88 1.13
N LYS A 130 2.20 -5.88 0.26
CA LYS A 130 1.32 -6.01 -0.93
C LYS A 130 1.72 -7.21 -1.83
N GLN A 131 3.01 -7.45 -1.99
CA GLN A 131 3.52 -8.57 -2.81
C GLN A 131 3.06 -9.93 -2.28
N ILE A 132 3.15 -10.14 -0.95
CA ILE A 132 2.69 -11.37 -0.32
C ILE A 132 1.17 -11.49 -0.42
N ARG A 133 0.42 -10.42 -0.18
CA ARG A 133 -1.05 -10.46 -0.29
C ARG A 133 -1.57 -10.73 -1.70
N ASN A 134 -0.84 -10.27 -2.73
CA ASN A 134 -1.19 -10.52 -4.13
C ASN A 134 -1.03 -12.00 -4.51
N MET A 135 -0.15 -12.73 -3.82
CA MET A 135 0.15 -14.13 -4.09
C MET A 135 -0.56 -15.09 -3.13
N ALA A 136 -0.66 -14.73 -1.86
CA ALA A 136 -1.27 -15.55 -0.82
C ALA A 136 -2.77 -15.71 -1.08
N THR A 137 -3.24 -16.94 -0.99
CA THR A 137 -4.66 -17.28 -1.15
C THR A 137 -5.32 -17.51 0.21
N ILE A 138 -6.64 -17.31 0.28
CA ILE A 138 -7.42 -17.54 1.50
C ILE A 138 -7.33 -19.00 1.95
N GLY A 139 -7.47 -19.95 1.02
CA GLY A 139 -7.35 -21.37 1.30
C GLY A 139 -5.95 -21.73 1.80
N GLY A 140 -4.91 -21.16 1.20
CA GLY A 140 -3.53 -21.36 1.64
C GLY A 140 -3.29 -20.81 3.06
N ASN A 141 -3.85 -19.65 3.38
CA ASN A 141 -3.76 -19.05 4.71
C ASN A 141 -4.48 -19.91 5.77
N ILE A 142 -5.68 -20.42 5.45
CA ILE A 142 -6.46 -21.29 6.37
C ILE A 142 -5.78 -22.65 6.56
N LEU A 143 -5.32 -23.29 5.50
CA LEU A 143 -4.68 -24.63 5.56
C LEU A 143 -3.29 -24.61 6.20
N SER A 144 -2.63 -23.44 6.23
CA SER A 144 -1.31 -23.30 6.82
C SER A 144 -1.34 -22.98 8.32
N ALA A 145 -2.50 -22.61 8.87
CA ALA A 145 -2.72 -22.41 10.31
C ALA A 145 -2.71 -23.76 11.04
#